data_AF-A0A847G2I7-F1
#
_entry.id   AF-A0A847G2I7-F1
#
_cell.length_a   1.000
_cell.length_b   1.000
_cell.length_c   1.000
_cell.angle_alpha   90.00
_cell.angle_beta   90.00
_cell.angle_gamma   90.00
#
_symmetry.space_group_name_H-M   'P 1'
#
loop_
_entity.id
_entity.type
_entity.pdbx_description
1 polymer ?
#
loop_
_entity_poly.entity_id
_entity_poly.type
_entity_poly.pdbx_seq_one_letter_code
_entity_poly.pdbx_strand_id
1 'polypeptide(L)'
;MNTPLARKLISILFMGTLTIGLLSGFVLPGENPAGKLQAESTHTPEPTPTEEPPTRHFMQFEEISFYYISSVATKVTGRAVDKSLDVNNPITPKMDQFDFEEYSVVSQIQPRIRVFAVQDFVEIGGESVLKQVEALKRLTAEQPATPDGYQPMLLGEPATQLMRAGAEYIKFQNGAGVRYIAQYGEQPWPFDNGRLFYTFQGLTNDGGYYVSAILPVNHEALEGDDGFARLQNDYTKFKADYPAYVDYIQKLINTEQPGSFAPNLASLDAMIKSMVVEKKAPAPGKPTSQPTMTVTNSPAGCTNLAAFVADITVPDNTSFQPGETFKKTWRLQNIGTCTWTSDYRLVFQSGDAMGAPAAIPLTNASVPPNGNLDISVNLKAPADPGSYQGFFKLRAPGSFIFGIQPNGSNAFWVLINVVSPEEPEEPALEITPHIILTLKKPLLTLIAPP
;
A
#
# COMPACT_ATOMS: atom_id res chain seq x y z
N MET A 1 24.41 51.44 10.28
CA MET A 1 25.83 51.78 10.50
C MET A 1 26.32 51.03 11.74
N ASN A 2 27.27 50.11 11.51
CA ASN A 2 28.39 49.66 12.34
C ASN A 2 28.18 49.25 13.82
N THR A 3 28.37 47.94 14.06
CA THR A 3 29.08 47.26 15.16
C THR A 3 30.44 47.92 15.53
N PRO A 4 31.19 47.59 16.63
CA PRO A 4 31.38 46.23 17.19
C PRO A 4 31.75 46.03 18.70
N LEU A 5 31.58 44.77 19.14
CA LEU A 5 32.43 43.87 19.95
C LEU A 5 33.48 44.40 20.99
N ALA A 6 33.36 43.83 22.21
CA ALA A 6 34.30 42.87 22.84
C ALA A 6 35.16 43.24 24.08
N ARG A 7 35.29 42.19 24.92
CA ARG A 7 36.32 41.79 25.92
C ARG A 7 36.21 42.31 27.37
N LYS A 8 36.02 41.36 28.30
CA LYS A 8 37.13 40.81 29.13
C LYS A 8 36.70 39.61 30.00
N LEU A 9 37.61 38.65 30.10
CA LEU A 9 37.62 37.53 31.04
C LEU A 9 37.63 38.00 32.50
N ILE A 10 37.10 37.19 33.42
CA ILE A 10 37.67 36.92 34.76
C ILE A 10 37.18 35.53 35.22
N SER A 11 38.13 34.67 35.54
CA SER A 11 37.94 33.44 36.32
C SER A 11 37.92 33.77 37.81
N ILE A 12 36.91 33.34 38.57
CA ILE A 12 37.01 33.16 40.02
C ILE A 12 36.28 31.87 40.42
N LEU A 13 37.06 30.97 41.00
CA LEU A 13 36.69 29.76 41.74
C LEU A 13 36.09 30.18 43.11
N PHE A 14 35.05 29.50 43.64
CA PHE A 14 35.02 28.96 45.02
C PHE A 14 33.71 28.22 45.37
N MET A 15 33.89 27.01 45.90
CA MET A 15 33.11 26.23 46.89
C MET A 15 31.58 26.14 46.83
N GLY A 16 31.11 24.93 46.50
CA GLY A 16 30.54 23.99 47.48
C GLY A 16 29.11 24.21 47.96
N THR A 17 28.19 23.30 47.59
CA THR A 17 27.51 22.39 48.54
C THR A 17 26.77 21.29 47.78
N LEU A 18 26.87 20.09 48.35
CA LEU A 18 26.30 18.83 47.91
C LEU A 18 24.89 18.68 48.52
N THR A 19 23.87 18.41 47.72
CA THR A 19 22.66 17.73 48.19
C THR A 19 22.20 16.71 47.15
N ILE A 20 22.21 15.45 47.58
CA ILE A 20 21.78 14.24 46.89
C ILE A 20 20.25 14.17 46.93
N GLY A 21 19.62 13.88 45.79
CA GLY A 21 18.22 13.46 45.68
C GLY A 21 18.08 12.44 44.56
N LEU A 22 17.76 11.21 44.94
CA LEU A 22 17.68 10.01 44.10
C LEU A 22 16.56 10.07 43.06
N LEU A 23 16.81 9.55 41.85
CA LEU A 23 15.88 8.68 41.11
C LEU A 23 16.64 7.86 40.06
N SER A 24 16.76 6.58 40.42
CA SER A 24 16.94 5.34 39.65
C SER A 24 17.01 5.38 38.11
N GLY A 25 18.07 4.76 37.58
CA GLY A 25 17.92 3.58 36.72
C GLY A 25 18.09 3.73 35.21
N PHE A 26 19.28 4.08 34.72
CA PHE A 26 19.76 3.71 33.38
C PHE A 26 21.17 3.11 33.51
N VAL A 27 21.32 1.84 33.17
CA VAL A 27 22.61 1.13 33.12
C VAL A 27 22.89 0.81 31.65
N LEU A 28 23.96 1.40 31.12
CA LEU A 28 24.61 0.99 29.87
C LEU A 28 25.81 0.09 30.24
N PRO A 29 26.02 -1.06 29.58
CA PRO A 29 27.29 -1.79 29.66
C PRO A 29 28.21 -1.34 28.50
N GLY A 30 29.50 -1.10 28.62
CA GLY A 30 30.43 -1.04 29.75
C GLY A 30 31.80 -0.63 29.17
N GLU A 31 32.47 0.34 29.79
CA GLU A 31 33.88 0.63 29.51
C GLU A 31 34.76 -0.23 30.43
N ASN A 32 35.69 -0.97 29.85
CA ASN A 32 36.68 -1.80 30.55
C ASN A 32 38.01 -1.03 30.61
N PRO A 33 38.74 -1.01 31.74
CA PRO A 33 39.95 -0.19 31.88
C PRO A 33 41.23 -0.91 31.41
N ALA A 34 42.14 -0.09 30.89
CA ALA A 34 43.60 -0.20 30.92
C ALA A 34 44.29 -1.52 30.47
N GLY A 35 44.81 -1.49 29.25
CA GLY A 35 46.27 -1.53 29.02
C GLY A 35 47.02 -2.84 29.27
N LYS A 36 47.15 -3.65 28.21
CA LYS A 36 48.34 -4.48 27.98
C LYS A 36 48.88 -4.18 26.58
N LEU A 37 50.12 -3.72 26.54
CA LEU A 37 50.93 -3.51 25.34
C LEU A 37 51.06 -4.85 24.58
N GLN A 38 50.55 -4.91 23.36
CA GLN A 38 50.93 -5.90 22.36
C GLN A 38 51.41 -5.17 21.10
N ALA A 39 52.49 -5.71 20.54
CA ALA A 39 53.26 -5.15 19.45
C ALA A 39 52.41 -4.79 18.22
N GLU A 40 52.73 -3.64 17.65
CA GLU A 40 52.17 -3.09 16.42
C GLU A 40 52.58 -3.97 15.24
N SER A 41 51.71 -4.91 14.85
CA SER A 41 51.79 -5.57 13.55
C SER A 41 51.44 -4.55 12.48
N THR A 42 52.42 -4.14 11.69
CA THR A 42 52.23 -3.35 10.47
C THR A 42 51.43 -4.16 9.45
N HIS A 43 50.10 -4.18 9.59
CA HIS A 43 49.22 -4.53 8.49
C HIS A 43 49.10 -3.28 7.61
N THR A 44 49.82 -3.29 6.50
CA THR A 44 49.49 -2.46 5.34
C THR A 44 47.97 -2.64 5.10
N PRO A 45 47.17 -1.55 5.06
CA PRO A 45 45.76 -1.69 4.71
C PRO A 45 45.70 -2.36 3.34
N GLU A 46 45.12 -3.56 3.32
CA GLU A 46 44.73 -4.21 2.07
C GLU A 46 43.88 -3.19 1.29
N PRO A 47 44.16 -2.94 0.00
CA PRO A 47 43.39 -1.97 -0.75
C PRO A 47 41.93 -2.38 -0.64
N THR A 48 41.10 -1.48 -0.09
CA THR A 48 39.65 -1.59 -0.15
C THR A 48 39.29 -2.00 -1.58
N PRO A 49 38.54 -3.10 -1.79
CA PRO A 49 38.14 -3.49 -3.12
C PRO A 49 37.58 -2.25 -3.80
N THR A 50 38.25 -1.80 -4.85
CA THR A 50 37.71 -0.74 -5.70
C THR A 50 36.50 -1.38 -6.34
N GLU A 51 35.32 -1.05 -5.80
CA GLU A 51 34.04 -1.49 -6.33
C GLU A 51 34.04 -1.13 -7.82
N GLU A 52 34.00 -2.15 -8.68
CA GLU A 52 33.98 -1.95 -10.12
C GLU A 52 32.78 -1.03 -10.44
N PRO A 53 32.95 0.03 -11.25
CA PRO A 53 31.86 0.98 -11.49
C PRO A 53 30.64 0.21 -11.99
N PRO A 54 29.44 0.47 -11.42
CA PRO A 54 28.28 -0.35 -11.68
C PRO A 54 27.98 -0.40 -13.18
N THR A 55 27.91 -1.61 -13.74
CA THR A 55 27.62 -1.82 -15.16
C THR A 55 26.23 -1.28 -15.47
N ARG A 56 26.18 -0.30 -16.38
CA ARG A 56 24.95 0.32 -16.86
C ARG A 56 24.42 -0.44 -18.07
N HIS A 57 23.16 -0.84 -18.01
CA HIS A 57 22.40 -1.45 -19.08
C HIS A 57 21.39 -0.45 -19.66
N PHE A 58 21.13 -0.56 -20.97
CA PHE A 58 20.12 0.24 -21.66
C PHE A 58 18.89 -0.61 -21.92
N MET A 59 17.72 -0.08 -21.56
CA MET A 59 16.42 -0.68 -21.84
C MET A 59 15.64 0.20 -22.81
N GLN A 60 15.14 -0.41 -23.89
CA GLN A 60 14.23 0.24 -24.83
C GLN A 60 13.15 -0.71 -25.32
N PHE A 61 11.89 -0.27 -25.23
CA PHE A 61 10.72 -0.98 -25.72
C PHE A 61 9.75 0.06 -26.29
N GLU A 62 9.34 -0.12 -27.54
CA GLU A 62 8.63 0.90 -28.29
C GLU A 62 9.40 2.24 -28.24
N GLU A 63 8.72 3.36 -28.00
CA GLU A 63 9.29 4.70 -27.87
C GLU A 63 9.56 5.08 -26.39
N ILE A 64 9.84 4.10 -25.53
CA ILE A 64 10.19 4.31 -24.12
C ILE A 64 11.59 3.74 -23.87
N SER A 65 12.46 4.53 -23.23
CA SER A 65 13.81 4.09 -22.89
C SER A 65 14.29 4.60 -21.55
N PHE A 66 15.22 3.87 -20.92
CA PHE A 66 15.92 4.26 -19.69
C PHE A 66 17.16 3.40 -19.49
N TYR A 67 18.02 3.78 -18.55
CA TYR A 67 19.14 2.97 -18.09
C TYR A 67 18.86 2.35 -16.73
N TYR A 68 19.35 1.14 -16.50
CA TYR A 68 19.42 0.54 -15.17
C TYR A 68 20.84 0.03 -14.92
N ILE A 69 21.16 -0.31 -13.69
CA ILE A 69 22.47 -0.90 -13.35
C ILE A 69 22.30 -2.34 -12.90
N SER A 70 23.34 -3.15 -13.10
CA SER A 70 23.34 -4.58 -12.77
C SER A 70 23.03 -4.89 -11.30
N SER A 71 23.31 -3.96 -10.37
CA SER A 71 22.97 -4.13 -8.96
C SER A 71 21.48 -3.95 -8.64
N VAL A 72 20.67 -3.48 -9.59
CA VAL A 72 19.21 -3.39 -9.43
C VAL A 72 18.55 -4.71 -9.88
N ALA A 73 18.91 -5.17 -11.08
CA ALA A 73 18.41 -6.39 -11.70
C ALA A 73 19.39 -6.84 -12.79
N THR A 74 19.42 -8.14 -13.12
CA THR A 74 20.30 -8.65 -14.18
C THR A 74 19.72 -8.44 -15.57
N LYS A 75 18.39 -8.34 -15.68
CA LYS A 75 17.70 -8.08 -16.95
C LYS A 75 16.37 -7.38 -16.74
N VAL A 76 15.99 -6.55 -17.71
CA VAL A 76 14.66 -5.93 -17.79
C VAL A 76 14.06 -6.25 -19.15
N THR A 77 12.77 -6.60 -19.18
CA THR A 77 12.02 -6.86 -20.41
C THR A 77 10.81 -5.94 -20.49
N GLY A 78 10.48 -5.48 -21.71
CA GLY A 78 9.28 -4.68 -21.97
C GLY A 78 8.22 -5.51 -22.69
N ARG A 79 6.95 -5.30 -22.33
CA ARG A 79 5.81 -5.91 -23.02
C ARG A 79 4.60 -4.99 -23.02
N ALA A 80 3.80 -5.08 -24.08
CA ALA A 80 2.49 -4.45 -24.12
C ALA A 80 1.50 -5.28 -23.29
N VAL A 81 0.65 -4.60 -22.54
CA VAL A 81 -0.46 -5.16 -21.78
C VAL A 81 -1.73 -4.53 -22.32
N ASP A 82 -2.64 -5.36 -22.82
CA ASP A 82 -3.91 -4.89 -23.34
C ASP A 82 -4.78 -4.31 -22.23
N LYS A 83 -5.73 -3.46 -22.62
CA LYS A 83 -6.73 -2.91 -21.70
C LYS A 83 -7.46 -4.06 -20.99
N SER A 84 -7.56 -3.97 -19.67
CA SER A 84 -8.37 -4.88 -18.88
C SER A 84 -9.66 -4.18 -18.48
N LEU A 85 -10.77 -4.72 -18.94
CA LEU A 85 -12.12 -4.34 -18.49
C LEU A 85 -12.76 -5.45 -17.65
N ASP A 86 -11.95 -6.42 -17.21
CA ASP A 86 -12.41 -7.53 -16.40
C ASP A 86 -12.86 -7.00 -15.03
N VAL A 87 -14.11 -7.27 -14.69
CA VAL A 87 -14.74 -6.82 -13.44
C VAL A 87 -14.20 -7.55 -12.21
N ASN A 88 -13.54 -8.69 -12.39
CA ASN A 88 -12.91 -9.46 -11.30
C ASN A 88 -11.44 -9.06 -11.09
N ASN A 89 -10.90 -8.22 -11.96
CA ASN A 89 -9.53 -7.73 -11.89
C ASN A 89 -9.52 -6.19 -11.82
N PRO A 90 -8.39 -5.58 -11.43
CA PRO A 90 -8.24 -4.14 -11.56
C PRO A 90 -8.49 -3.73 -13.02
N ILE A 91 -9.40 -2.78 -13.22
CA ILE A 91 -9.63 -2.17 -14.53
C ILE A 91 -8.40 -1.33 -14.87
N THR A 92 -7.80 -1.60 -16.03
CA THR A 92 -6.58 -0.92 -16.45
C THR A 92 -6.65 -0.48 -17.91
N PRO A 93 -6.02 0.66 -18.27
CA PRO A 93 -5.86 1.03 -19.66
C PRO A 93 -4.91 0.06 -20.37
N LYS A 94 -4.81 0.20 -21.69
CA LYS A 94 -3.68 -0.38 -22.42
C LYS A 94 -2.39 0.29 -21.90
N MET A 95 -1.36 -0.50 -21.65
CA MET A 95 -0.11 0.00 -21.07
C MET A 95 1.09 -0.77 -21.57
N ASP A 96 2.27 -0.19 -21.42
CA ASP A 96 3.54 -0.90 -21.51
C ASP A 96 4.02 -1.21 -20.10
N GLN A 97 4.40 -2.46 -19.86
CA GLN A 97 4.96 -2.91 -18.60
C GLN A 97 6.42 -3.34 -18.81
N PHE A 98 7.27 -2.95 -17.87
CA PHE A 98 8.66 -3.38 -17.77
C PHE A 98 8.80 -4.27 -16.54
N ASP A 99 9.21 -5.51 -16.78
CA ASP A 99 9.40 -6.55 -15.77
C ASP A 99 10.89 -6.77 -15.52
N PHE A 100 11.28 -6.90 -14.24
CA PHE A 100 12.67 -7.05 -13.83
C PHE A 100 12.95 -8.52 -13.47
N GLU A 101 13.95 -9.09 -14.13
CA GLU A 101 14.43 -10.45 -13.90
C GLU A 101 15.62 -10.43 -12.92
N GLU A 102 15.64 -11.37 -11.98
CA GLU A 102 16.65 -11.47 -10.92
C GLU A 102 16.88 -10.12 -10.21
N TYR A 103 15.76 -9.51 -9.80
CA TYR A 103 15.78 -8.28 -9.03
C TYR A 103 16.52 -8.49 -7.70
N SER A 104 17.26 -7.46 -7.28
CA SER A 104 18.22 -7.53 -6.15
C SER A 104 17.61 -7.90 -4.79
N VAL A 105 16.30 -7.77 -4.61
CA VAL A 105 15.59 -8.24 -3.41
C VAL A 105 14.35 -9.05 -3.77
N VAL A 106 13.99 -9.98 -2.89
CA VAL A 106 12.78 -10.80 -3.03
C VAL A 106 11.62 -10.12 -2.31
N SER A 107 10.46 -10.08 -2.95
CA SER A 107 9.23 -9.51 -2.38
C SER A 107 8.00 -10.28 -2.84
N GLN A 108 6.88 -10.09 -2.13
CA GLN A 108 5.58 -10.64 -2.51
C GLN A 108 5.02 -10.02 -3.80
N ILE A 109 5.42 -8.78 -4.09
CA ILE A 109 4.98 -8.05 -5.27
C ILE A 109 6.13 -7.98 -6.27
N GLN A 110 5.84 -8.32 -7.53
CA GLN A 110 6.84 -8.27 -8.60
C GLN A 110 7.26 -6.82 -8.91
N PRO A 111 8.57 -6.55 -9.01
CA PRO A 111 9.11 -5.26 -9.44
C PRO A 111 8.64 -4.93 -10.85
N ARG A 112 8.09 -3.73 -11.02
CA ARG A 112 7.57 -3.30 -12.33
C ARG A 112 7.60 -1.80 -12.52
N ILE A 113 7.71 -1.40 -13.78
CA ILE A 113 7.36 -0.06 -14.25
C ILE A 113 6.20 -0.20 -15.24
N ARG A 114 5.22 0.70 -15.16
CA ARG A 114 4.07 0.77 -16.06
C ARG A 114 3.97 2.17 -16.66
N VAL A 115 3.77 2.23 -17.97
CA VAL A 115 3.58 3.48 -18.71
C VAL A 115 2.31 3.38 -19.54
N PHE A 116 1.42 4.37 -19.46
CA PHE A 116 0.18 4.40 -20.25
C PHE A 116 -0.26 5.81 -20.58
N ALA A 117 -1.05 5.95 -21.66
CA ALA A 117 -1.63 7.22 -22.05
C ALA A 117 -2.68 7.65 -21.02
N VAL A 118 -2.55 8.86 -20.48
CA VAL A 118 -3.48 9.41 -19.49
C VAL A 118 -4.90 9.42 -20.05
N GLN A 119 -5.05 9.80 -21.32
CA GLN A 119 -6.35 9.89 -21.97
C GLN A 119 -7.07 8.53 -22.03
N ASP A 120 -6.36 7.44 -22.33
CA ASP A 120 -6.94 6.09 -22.35
C ASP A 120 -7.50 5.71 -20.97
N PHE A 121 -6.84 6.14 -19.89
CA PHE A 121 -7.35 5.86 -18.55
C PHE A 121 -8.47 6.81 -18.14
N VAL A 122 -8.46 8.06 -18.60
CA VAL A 122 -9.58 8.99 -18.43
C VAL A 122 -10.84 8.48 -19.14
N GLU A 123 -10.70 7.85 -20.32
CA GLU A 123 -11.83 7.21 -21.02
C GLU A 123 -12.50 6.11 -20.20
N ILE A 124 -11.73 5.45 -19.33
CA ILE A 124 -12.19 4.34 -18.49
C ILE A 124 -12.69 4.85 -17.12
N GLY A 125 -11.89 5.66 -16.43
CA GLY A 125 -12.12 6.09 -15.05
C GLY A 125 -12.74 7.48 -14.90
N GLY A 126 -12.93 8.22 -15.99
CA GLY A 126 -13.63 9.51 -16.03
C GLY A 126 -13.00 10.60 -15.17
N GLU A 127 -13.86 11.42 -14.55
CA GLU A 127 -13.45 12.58 -13.76
C GLU A 127 -12.57 12.23 -12.55
N SER A 128 -12.67 11.00 -12.01
CA SER A 128 -11.80 10.54 -10.92
C SER A 128 -10.33 10.51 -11.34
N VAL A 129 -10.05 9.97 -12.53
CA VAL A 129 -8.70 9.91 -13.08
C VAL A 129 -8.21 11.31 -13.37
N LEU A 130 -9.05 12.18 -13.93
CA LEU A 130 -8.70 13.59 -14.14
C LEU A 130 -8.31 14.30 -12.84
N LYS A 131 -9.08 14.12 -11.76
CA LYS A 131 -8.75 14.70 -10.44
C LYS A 131 -7.40 14.21 -9.92
N GLN A 132 -7.09 12.93 -10.08
CA GLN A 132 -5.80 12.38 -9.66
C GLN A 132 -4.64 12.90 -10.54
N VAL A 133 -4.85 13.04 -11.84
CA VAL A 133 -3.88 13.66 -12.76
C VAL A 133 -3.60 15.11 -12.35
N GLU A 134 -4.64 15.90 -12.10
CA GLU A 134 -4.49 17.29 -11.66
C GLU A 134 -3.85 17.41 -10.27
N ALA A 135 -4.16 16.49 -9.36
CA ALA A 135 -3.48 16.41 -8.07
C ALA A 135 -1.98 16.13 -8.24
N LEU A 136 -1.59 15.23 -9.16
CA LEU A 136 -0.19 14.92 -9.41
C LEU A 136 0.56 16.06 -10.09
N LYS A 137 -0.09 16.76 -11.03
CA LYS A 137 0.44 18.00 -11.62
C LYS A 137 0.68 19.06 -10.56
N ARG A 138 -0.29 19.25 -9.66
CA ARG A 138 -0.17 20.23 -8.57
C ARG A 138 0.97 19.86 -7.63
N LEU A 139 1.02 18.60 -7.21
CA LEU A 139 2.05 18.09 -6.30
C LEU A 139 3.46 18.27 -6.88
N THR A 140 3.67 17.94 -8.15
CA THR A 140 4.98 18.08 -8.82
C THR A 140 5.36 19.54 -9.10
N ALA A 141 4.38 20.44 -9.21
CA ALA A 141 4.60 21.88 -9.37
C ALA A 141 4.92 22.58 -8.03
N GLU A 142 4.19 22.24 -6.96
CA GLU A 142 4.32 22.88 -5.65
C GLU A 142 5.48 22.31 -4.83
N GLN A 143 5.80 21.03 -5.01
CA GLN A 143 6.86 20.30 -4.31
C GLN A 143 6.88 20.50 -2.78
N PRO A 144 5.75 20.30 -2.07
CA PRO A 144 5.72 20.44 -0.62
C PRO A 144 6.71 19.49 0.06
N ALA A 145 7.42 19.97 1.09
CA ALA A 145 8.36 19.16 1.86
C ALA A 145 7.68 17.98 2.58
N THR A 146 6.44 18.18 3.01
CA THR A 146 5.57 17.15 3.59
C THR A 146 4.25 17.13 2.83
N PRO A 147 4.09 16.25 1.82
CA PRO A 147 2.84 16.13 1.10
C PRO A 147 1.73 15.64 2.01
N ASP A 148 0.75 16.50 2.30
CA ASP A 148 -0.41 16.16 3.13
C ASP A 148 -1.41 15.27 2.36
N GLY A 149 -2.17 14.45 3.10
CA GLY A 149 -3.29 13.68 2.55
C GLY A 149 -2.92 12.48 1.67
N TYR A 150 -3.93 11.97 0.93
CA TYR A 150 -3.80 10.87 -0.02
C TYR A 150 -3.08 11.35 -1.29
N GLN A 151 -1.96 10.70 -1.65
CA GLN A 151 -1.22 11.05 -2.85
C GLN A 151 -1.82 10.33 -4.06
N PRO A 152 -1.89 10.99 -5.23
CA PRO A 152 -2.52 10.41 -6.42
C PRO A 152 -1.73 9.20 -6.89
N MET A 153 -2.42 8.06 -6.98
CA MET A 153 -1.91 6.81 -7.50
C MET A 153 -2.94 6.25 -8.47
N LEU A 154 -2.74 6.56 -9.76
CA LEU A 154 -3.74 6.30 -10.80
C LEU A 154 -4.01 4.80 -10.94
N LEU A 155 -2.97 3.98 -10.88
CA LEU A 155 -3.11 2.54 -10.73
C LEU A 155 -2.90 2.17 -9.27
N GLY A 156 -4.00 2.14 -8.52
CA GLY A 156 -4.01 1.67 -7.14
C GLY A 156 -3.52 0.23 -7.00
N GLU A 157 -2.89 -0.09 -5.88
CA GLU A 157 -2.75 -1.46 -5.42
C GLU A 157 -4.04 -1.84 -4.70
N PRO A 158 -4.50 -3.10 -4.72
CA PRO A 158 -5.72 -3.54 -4.05
C PRO A 158 -5.52 -3.64 -2.52
N ALA A 159 -4.87 -2.63 -1.92
CA ALA A 159 -4.53 -2.58 -0.51
C ALA A 159 -4.42 -1.11 -0.07
N THR A 160 -4.58 -0.86 1.24
CA THR A 160 -4.43 0.48 1.80
C THR A 160 -2.95 0.84 1.88
N GLN A 161 -2.58 2.06 1.47
CA GLN A 161 -1.24 2.58 1.75
C GLN A 161 -1.11 2.85 3.26
N LEU A 162 -0.44 1.96 3.97
CA LEU A 162 -0.28 2.02 5.43
C LEU A 162 0.74 3.08 5.86
N MET A 163 1.74 3.35 5.02
CA MET A 163 2.80 4.31 5.29
C MET A 163 3.28 4.99 4.01
N ARG A 164 3.72 6.24 4.17
CA ARG A 164 4.52 6.98 3.19
C ARG A 164 5.67 7.70 3.89
N ALA A 165 6.88 7.50 3.40
CA ALA A 165 8.08 8.20 3.87
C ALA A 165 9.01 8.54 2.70
N GLY A 166 10.01 9.39 2.92
CA GLY A 166 11.09 9.69 1.98
C GLY A 166 10.60 10.30 0.67
N ALA A 167 9.66 11.25 0.74
CA ALA A 167 9.12 11.91 -0.44
C ALA A 167 10.21 12.71 -1.17
N GLU A 168 10.43 12.41 -2.46
CA GLU A 168 11.39 13.10 -3.30
C GLU A 168 10.77 13.42 -4.67
N TYR A 169 10.98 14.64 -5.16
CA TYR A 169 10.48 15.06 -6.48
C TYR A 169 11.54 14.80 -7.53
N ILE A 170 11.22 13.90 -8.46
CA ILE A 170 12.17 13.44 -9.47
C ILE A 170 11.74 13.96 -10.84
N LYS A 171 12.66 14.66 -11.51
CA LYS A 171 12.54 14.97 -12.95
C LYS A 171 13.21 13.87 -13.75
N PHE A 172 12.49 13.34 -14.73
CA PHE A 172 13.06 12.51 -15.79
C PHE A 172 13.18 13.33 -17.08
N GLN A 173 13.76 12.77 -18.14
CA GLN A 173 14.21 13.54 -19.30
C GLN A 173 13.11 14.40 -19.92
N ASN A 174 11.87 13.89 -19.92
CA ASN A 174 10.72 14.59 -20.47
C ASN A 174 9.49 14.56 -19.55
N GLY A 175 9.69 14.60 -18.23
CA GLY A 175 8.60 14.67 -17.27
C GLY A 175 9.06 14.81 -15.83
N ALA A 176 8.09 14.74 -14.91
CA ALA A 176 8.35 14.82 -13.48
C ALA A 176 7.36 13.96 -12.69
N GLY A 177 7.75 13.59 -11.47
CA GLY A 177 6.91 12.84 -10.56
C GLY A 177 7.36 12.96 -9.12
N VAL A 178 6.66 12.24 -8.26
CA VAL A 178 7.02 12.09 -6.86
C VAL A 178 7.40 10.63 -6.60
N ARG A 179 8.48 10.44 -5.86
CA ARG A 179 8.92 9.17 -5.30
C ARG A 179 8.65 9.18 -3.80
N TYR A 180 8.26 8.04 -3.25
CA TYR A 180 8.19 7.81 -1.82
C TYR A 180 8.39 6.33 -1.53
N ILE A 181 8.79 6.04 -0.29
CA ILE A 181 8.80 4.69 0.27
C ILE A 181 7.43 4.41 0.85
N ALA A 182 6.81 3.31 0.42
CA ALA A 182 5.48 2.92 0.86
C ALA A 182 5.42 1.45 1.26
N GLN A 183 4.51 1.15 2.17
CA GLN A 183 4.03 -0.20 2.43
C GLN A 183 2.50 -0.22 2.30
N TYR A 184 2.00 -1.29 1.71
CA TYR A 184 0.57 -1.52 1.50
C TYR A 184 0.08 -2.71 2.32
N GLY A 185 -1.15 -2.64 2.81
CA GLY A 185 -1.81 -3.73 3.53
C GLY A 185 -3.27 -3.43 3.84
N GLU A 186 -4.01 -4.44 4.29
CA GLU A 186 -5.46 -4.36 4.51
C GLU A 186 -5.82 -3.97 5.95
N GLN A 187 -4.88 -4.11 6.88
CA GLN A 187 -5.07 -3.81 8.30
C GLN A 187 -3.74 -3.35 8.93
N PRO A 188 -3.78 -2.76 10.15
CA PRO A 188 -2.58 -2.48 10.93
C PRO A 188 -1.67 -3.70 11.01
N TRP A 189 -0.46 -3.55 10.49
CA TRP A 189 0.54 -4.61 10.38
C TRP A 189 1.94 -4.02 10.60
N PRO A 190 2.85 -4.74 11.27
CA PRO A 190 4.24 -4.31 11.39
C PRO A 190 4.89 -4.00 10.04
N PHE A 191 5.74 -2.98 9.98
CA PHE A 191 6.49 -2.68 8.75
C PHE A 191 7.63 -3.68 8.59
N ASP A 192 7.77 -4.23 7.38
CA ASP A 192 8.76 -5.28 7.08
C ASP A 192 9.32 -5.15 5.66
N ASN A 193 10.49 -5.75 5.44
CA ASN A 193 11.16 -5.77 4.13
C ASN A 193 10.40 -6.58 3.07
N GLY A 194 9.41 -7.39 3.45
CA GLY A 194 8.60 -8.15 2.50
C GLY A 194 7.62 -7.28 1.70
N ARG A 195 7.30 -6.07 2.22
CA ARG A 195 6.27 -5.18 1.66
C ARG A 195 6.69 -3.71 1.60
N LEU A 196 7.99 -3.43 1.62
CA LEU A 196 8.52 -2.08 1.49
C LEU A 196 8.85 -1.80 0.01
N PHE A 197 8.32 -0.69 -0.51
CA PHE A 197 8.39 -0.37 -1.93
C PHE A 197 8.89 1.05 -2.18
N TYR A 198 9.89 1.18 -3.04
CA TYR A 198 10.11 2.38 -3.84
C TYR A 198 8.90 2.54 -4.76
N THR A 199 8.11 3.59 -4.51
CA THR A 199 6.95 3.95 -5.31
C THR A 199 7.20 5.28 -6.00
N PHE A 200 7.15 5.31 -7.34
CA PHE A 200 7.25 6.55 -8.11
C PHE A 200 6.00 6.72 -8.96
N GLN A 201 5.36 7.89 -8.90
CA GLN A 201 4.22 8.25 -9.72
C GLN A 201 4.54 9.56 -10.45
N GLY A 202 4.48 9.57 -11.79
CA GLY A 202 4.91 10.72 -12.60
C GLY A 202 4.14 10.90 -13.90
N LEU A 203 4.29 12.08 -14.49
CA LEU A 203 3.70 12.46 -15.77
C LEU A 203 4.78 12.99 -16.71
N THR A 204 4.62 12.74 -18.01
CA THR A 204 5.39 13.47 -19.03
C THR A 204 5.05 14.97 -18.99
N ASN A 205 5.96 15.82 -19.47
CA ASN A 205 5.82 17.28 -19.43
C ASN A 205 4.59 17.79 -20.18
N ASP A 206 4.16 17.08 -21.22
CA ASP A 206 2.92 17.34 -21.96
C ASP A 206 1.66 16.80 -21.26
N GLY A 207 1.82 16.03 -20.18
CA GLY A 207 0.76 15.34 -19.44
C GLY A 207 0.12 14.18 -20.20
N GLY A 208 0.70 13.77 -21.33
CA GLY A 208 0.13 12.74 -22.20
C GLY A 208 0.27 11.31 -21.66
N TYR A 209 1.36 11.03 -20.94
CA TYR A 209 1.65 9.72 -20.38
C TYR A 209 1.88 9.77 -18.88
N TYR A 210 1.42 8.71 -18.23
CA TYR A 210 1.67 8.42 -16.83
C TYR A 210 2.72 7.34 -16.68
N VAL A 211 3.60 7.50 -15.69
CA VAL A 211 4.65 6.55 -15.32
C VAL A 211 4.46 6.14 -13.87
N SER A 212 4.32 4.84 -13.62
CA SER A 212 4.32 4.25 -12.28
C SER A 212 5.47 3.27 -12.14
N ALA A 213 6.24 3.37 -11.06
CA ALA A 213 7.20 2.34 -10.65
C ALA A 213 6.82 1.82 -9.26
N ILE A 214 6.72 0.51 -9.14
CA ILE A 214 6.57 -0.21 -7.87
C ILE A 214 7.71 -1.20 -7.79
N LEU A 215 8.71 -0.88 -7.00
CA LEU A 215 9.99 -1.57 -6.93
C LEU A 215 10.27 -1.93 -5.47
N PRO A 216 10.38 -3.22 -5.12
CA PRO A 216 10.69 -3.62 -3.75
C PRO A 216 12.03 -3.06 -3.28
N VAL A 217 12.12 -2.69 -2.01
CA VAL A 217 13.37 -2.28 -1.37
C VAL A 217 13.42 -2.84 0.04
N ASN A 218 14.61 -3.14 0.53
CA ASN A 218 14.87 -3.53 1.90
C ASN A 218 15.61 -2.41 2.62
N HIS A 219 15.44 -2.34 3.94
CA HIS A 219 16.21 -1.47 4.81
C HIS A 219 16.58 -2.20 6.10
N GLU A 220 17.84 -2.10 6.53
CA GLU A 220 18.35 -2.81 7.73
C GLU A 220 17.63 -2.38 9.01
N ALA A 221 17.21 -1.11 9.12
CA ALA A 221 16.49 -0.63 10.31
C ALA A 221 15.09 -1.26 10.51
N LEU A 222 14.58 -1.99 9.51
CA LEU A 222 13.37 -2.81 9.64
C LEU A 222 13.70 -4.28 10.00
N GLU A 223 14.97 -4.69 9.88
CA GLU A 223 15.42 -6.00 10.31
C GLU A 223 15.56 -6.03 11.83
N GLY A 224 14.68 -6.77 12.51
CA GLY A 224 14.67 -6.86 13.97
C GLY A 224 13.74 -5.87 14.68
N ASP A 225 12.87 -5.13 13.97
CA ASP A 225 11.78 -4.41 14.63
C ASP A 225 10.83 -5.40 15.33
N ASP A 226 10.60 -5.17 16.61
CA ASP A 226 9.74 -5.94 17.50
C ASP A 226 8.25 -5.69 17.22
N GLY A 227 7.88 -5.06 16.10
CA GLY A 227 6.50 -4.89 15.68
C GLY A 227 5.70 -6.20 15.71
N PHE A 228 6.32 -7.31 15.30
CA PHE A 228 5.72 -8.64 15.46
C PHE A 228 5.58 -9.10 16.92
N ALA A 229 6.52 -8.78 17.80
CA ALA A 229 6.40 -9.09 19.23
C ALA A 229 5.34 -8.22 19.92
N ARG A 230 5.22 -6.94 19.53
CA ARG A 230 4.15 -6.02 19.97
C ARG A 230 2.78 -6.52 19.52
N LEU A 231 2.68 -7.01 18.29
CA LEU A 231 1.48 -7.64 17.73
C LEU A 231 1.06 -8.90 18.50
N GLN A 232 2.02 -9.77 18.84
CA GLN A 232 1.76 -11.05 19.51
C GLN A 232 1.29 -10.88 20.97
N ASN A 233 1.70 -9.81 21.65
CA ASN A 233 1.36 -9.61 23.06
C ASN A 233 -0.05 -9.03 23.28
N ASP A 234 -0.49 -8.09 22.44
CA ASP A 234 -1.85 -7.51 22.48
C ASP A 234 -2.16 -6.75 21.18
N TYR A 235 -2.88 -7.39 20.26
CA TYR A 235 -3.28 -6.77 18.99
C TYR A 235 -4.15 -5.52 19.19
N THR A 236 -5.01 -5.49 20.22
CA THR A 236 -5.91 -4.36 20.47
C THR A 236 -5.11 -3.13 20.84
N LYS A 237 -4.12 -3.30 21.71
CA LYS A 237 -3.19 -2.23 22.09
C LYS A 237 -2.32 -1.80 20.91
N PHE A 238 -1.76 -2.74 20.15
CA PHE A 238 -1.01 -2.42 18.94
C PHE A 238 -1.84 -1.59 17.95
N LYS A 239 -3.10 -1.98 17.69
CA LYS A 239 -4.00 -1.24 16.82
C LYS A 239 -4.30 0.18 17.33
N ALA A 240 -4.46 0.36 18.64
CA ALA A 240 -4.67 1.67 19.25
C ALA A 240 -3.43 2.57 19.13
N ASP A 241 -2.23 2.00 19.31
CA ASP A 241 -0.95 2.71 19.23
C ASP A 241 -0.41 2.81 17.79
N TYR A 242 -1.08 2.17 16.81
CA TYR A 242 -0.61 2.04 15.44
C TYR A 242 -0.26 3.38 14.75
N PRO A 243 -1.06 4.46 14.88
CA PRO A 243 -0.69 5.76 14.29
C PRO A 243 0.66 6.28 14.81
N ALA A 244 0.96 6.11 16.11
CA ALA A 244 2.24 6.52 16.68
C ALA A 244 3.40 5.63 16.20
N TYR A 245 3.14 4.34 15.97
CA TYR A 245 4.09 3.41 15.36
C TYR A 245 4.39 3.80 13.90
N VAL A 246 3.37 4.13 13.09
CA VAL A 246 3.56 4.65 11.72
C VAL A 246 4.41 5.92 11.75
N ASP A 247 4.10 6.88 12.62
CA ASP A 247 4.87 8.12 12.76
C ASP A 247 6.35 7.86 13.13
N TYR A 248 6.61 6.88 14.00
CA TYR A 248 7.96 6.48 14.38
C TYR A 248 8.73 5.92 13.18
N ILE A 249 8.15 4.97 12.44
CA ILE A 249 8.81 4.36 11.28
C ILE A 249 8.98 5.37 10.14
N GLN A 250 8.02 6.26 9.92
CA GLN A 250 8.18 7.35 8.94
C GLN A 250 9.35 8.25 9.28
N LYS A 251 9.49 8.65 10.55
CA LYS A 251 10.62 9.47 11.01
C LYS A 251 11.95 8.75 10.84
N LEU A 252 12.00 7.47 11.20
CA LEU A 252 13.16 6.61 11.00
C LEU A 252 13.58 6.64 9.51
N ILE A 253 12.70 6.18 8.62
CA ILE A 253 12.96 6.12 7.16
C ILE A 253 13.32 7.49 6.57
N ASN A 254 12.72 8.58 7.04
CA ASN A 254 13.03 9.94 6.57
C ASN A 254 14.43 10.42 6.96
N THR A 255 15.08 9.80 7.95
CA THR A 255 16.44 10.16 8.38
C THR A 255 17.54 9.30 7.74
N GLU A 256 17.15 8.26 7.01
CA GLU A 256 18.07 7.32 6.39
C GLU A 256 18.71 7.87 5.11
N GLN A 257 19.90 7.35 4.78
CA GLN A 257 20.63 7.74 3.57
C GLN A 257 20.16 6.89 2.37
N PRO A 258 20.14 7.42 1.14
CA PRO A 258 19.74 6.64 -0.05
C PRO A 258 20.49 5.30 -0.22
N GLY A 259 21.74 5.24 0.24
CA GLY A 259 22.58 4.05 0.17
C GLY A 259 22.35 2.98 1.25
N SER A 260 21.54 3.24 2.27
CA SER A 260 21.17 2.23 3.28
C SER A 260 20.04 1.29 2.84
N PHE A 261 19.47 1.54 1.65
CA PHE A 261 18.46 0.67 1.05
C PHE A 261 19.10 -0.30 0.06
N ALA A 262 18.49 -1.48 -0.05
CA ALA A 262 18.81 -2.46 -1.08
C ALA A 262 17.57 -2.73 -1.96
N PRO A 263 17.62 -2.52 -3.28
CA PRO A 263 18.67 -1.79 -4.00
C PRO A 263 18.75 -0.32 -3.57
N ASN A 264 19.92 0.29 -3.79
CA ASN A 264 20.21 1.69 -3.43
C ASN A 264 19.21 2.65 -4.08
N LEU A 265 18.61 3.55 -3.29
CA LEU A 265 17.59 4.49 -3.79
C LEU A 265 18.16 5.44 -4.83
N ALA A 266 19.41 5.88 -4.71
CA ALA A 266 20.05 6.76 -5.69
C ALA A 266 20.19 6.08 -7.07
N SER A 267 20.40 4.76 -7.07
CA SER A 267 20.43 3.96 -8.31
C SER A 267 19.05 3.84 -8.95
N LEU A 268 18.01 3.63 -8.14
CA LEU A 268 16.62 3.62 -8.62
C LEU A 268 16.19 5.01 -9.12
N ASP A 269 16.54 6.07 -8.40
CA ASP A 269 16.28 7.44 -8.82
C ASP A 269 17.01 7.76 -10.13
N ALA A 270 18.27 7.33 -10.28
CA ALA A 270 19.03 7.52 -11.51
C ALA A 270 18.38 6.79 -12.70
N MET A 271 17.85 5.59 -12.47
CA MET A 271 17.06 4.86 -13.47
C MET A 271 15.84 5.66 -13.90
N ILE A 272 15.02 6.13 -12.95
CA ILE A 272 13.85 6.97 -13.26
C ILE A 272 14.26 8.28 -13.94
N LYS A 273 15.29 8.99 -13.45
CA LYS A 273 15.83 10.24 -14.02
C LYS A 273 16.26 10.07 -15.49
N SER A 274 16.72 8.88 -15.86
CA SER A 274 17.14 8.59 -17.23
C SER A 274 16.00 8.28 -18.19
N MET A 275 14.77 8.16 -17.70
CA MET A 275 13.64 7.75 -18.51
C MET A 275 13.24 8.81 -19.54
N VAL A 276 12.94 8.34 -20.75
CA VAL A 276 12.37 9.09 -21.86
C VAL A 276 11.12 8.36 -22.34
N VAL A 277 10.00 9.08 -22.44
CA VAL A 277 8.75 8.57 -23.03
C VAL A 277 8.46 9.38 -24.30
N GLU A 278 9.00 8.96 -25.43
CA GLU A 278 8.86 9.63 -26.73
C GLU A 278 7.57 9.25 -27.47
N LYS A 279 6.74 8.40 -26.86
CA LYS A 279 5.47 8.01 -27.43
C LYS A 279 4.63 9.23 -27.77
N LYS A 280 4.12 9.26 -29.01
CA LYS A 280 3.17 10.29 -29.41
C LYS A 280 1.86 10.06 -28.66
N ALA A 281 1.53 11.00 -27.76
CA ALA A 281 0.26 10.97 -27.06
C ALA A 281 -0.87 10.79 -28.08
N PRO A 282 -1.85 9.91 -27.82
CA PRO A 282 -3.06 9.87 -28.62
C PRO A 282 -3.58 11.30 -28.71
N ALA A 283 -3.75 11.83 -29.92
CA ALA A 283 -4.28 13.18 -30.07
C ALA A 283 -5.59 13.24 -29.27
N PRO A 284 -5.87 14.32 -28.50
CA PRO A 284 -7.21 14.53 -28.00
C PRO A 284 -8.08 14.52 -29.24
N GLY A 285 -8.89 13.48 -29.41
CA GLY A 285 -9.57 13.27 -30.67
C GLY A 285 -10.31 14.54 -31.05
N LYS A 286 -10.07 15.08 -32.25
CA LYS A 286 -11.11 15.90 -32.91
C LYS A 286 -12.39 15.08 -32.79
N PRO A 287 -13.55 15.64 -32.39
CA PRO A 287 -14.76 14.86 -32.16
C PRO A 287 -15.09 14.07 -33.42
N THR A 288 -14.67 12.81 -33.43
CA THR A 288 -14.92 11.87 -34.50
C THR A 288 -16.33 11.37 -34.22
N SER A 289 -17.22 11.62 -35.17
CA SER A 289 -18.56 11.07 -35.20
C SER A 289 -18.50 9.54 -35.40
N GLN A 290 -18.16 8.83 -34.34
CA GLN A 290 -18.39 7.41 -34.11
C GLN A 290 -18.60 7.29 -32.60
N PRO A 291 -19.68 6.63 -32.16
CA PRO A 291 -20.48 7.11 -31.04
C PRO A 291 -19.60 7.31 -29.82
N THR A 292 -19.61 8.53 -29.31
CA THR A 292 -19.40 8.81 -27.90
C THR A 292 -20.03 7.66 -27.14
N MET A 293 -19.26 6.89 -26.36
CA MET A 293 -19.84 6.30 -25.17
C MET A 293 -20.13 7.47 -24.24
N THR A 294 -21.22 8.15 -24.59
CA THR A 294 -22.08 8.89 -23.68
C THR A 294 -22.18 7.96 -22.47
N VAL A 295 -21.89 8.47 -21.27
CA VAL A 295 -22.47 7.91 -20.05
C VAL A 295 -23.90 7.56 -20.44
N THR A 296 -24.19 6.26 -20.61
CA THR A 296 -25.35 5.84 -21.37
C THR A 296 -26.53 6.54 -20.74
N ASN A 297 -27.16 7.43 -21.52
CA ASN A 297 -28.48 7.90 -21.17
C ASN A 297 -29.26 6.62 -20.85
N SER A 298 -29.62 6.50 -19.58
CA SER A 298 -30.85 5.83 -19.22
C SER A 298 -31.90 6.24 -20.26
N PRO A 299 -32.82 5.35 -20.68
CA PRO A 299 -33.88 5.69 -21.63
C PRO A 299 -34.69 6.96 -21.31
N ALA A 300 -34.48 7.56 -20.13
CA ALA A 300 -35.07 8.81 -19.62
C ALA A 300 -34.24 10.10 -19.82
N GLY A 301 -33.07 10.10 -20.47
CA GLY A 301 -32.32 11.35 -20.76
C GLY A 301 -31.70 12.03 -19.54
N CYS A 302 -31.38 11.26 -18.51
CA CYS A 302 -30.78 11.72 -17.25
C CYS A 302 -29.64 10.77 -16.82
N THR A 303 -28.83 11.23 -15.87
CA THR A 303 -27.66 10.51 -15.34
C THR A 303 -28.03 9.75 -14.07
N ASN A 304 -27.74 8.45 -14.05
CA ASN A 304 -27.89 7.60 -12.88
C ASN A 304 -26.54 7.45 -12.17
N LEU A 305 -26.47 7.89 -10.91
CA LEU A 305 -25.28 7.77 -10.07
C LEU A 305 -25.67 7.76 -8.59
N ALA A 306 -25.06 6.86 -7.81
CA ALA A 306 -25.22 6.82 -6.37
C ALA A 306 -23.93 7.24 -5.65
N ALA A 307 -24.03 7.71 -4.42
CA ALA A 307 -22.93 7.76 -3.47
C ALA A 307 -23.23 6.80 -2.33
N PHE A 308 -22.22 6.05 -1.88
CA PHE A 308 -22.31 5.31 -0.64
C PHE A 308 -22.14 6.29 0.53
N VAL A 309 -23.06 6.25 1.48
CA VAL A 309 -23.02 7.12 2.66
C VAL A 309 -22.55 6.34 3.88
N ALA A 310 -23.21 5.22 4.18
CA ALA A 310 -22.88 4.40 5.34
C ALA A 310 -23.49 3.00 5.28
N ASP A 311 -22.88 2.08 6.03
CA ASP A 311 -23.57 0.88 6.52
C ASP A 311 -24.47 1.28 7.70
N ILE A 312 -25.77 1.05 7.58
CA ILE A 312 -26.74 1.34 8.63
C ILE A 312 -26.89 0.13 9.56
N THR A 313 -26.87 -1.08 9.00
CA THR A 313 -26.80 -2.32 9.77
C THR A 313 -25.70 -3.21 9.22
N VAL A 314 -25.13 -4.06 10.09
CA VAL A 314 -24.06 -5.01 9.75
C VAL A 314 -22.85 -4.28 9.14
N PRO A 315 -22.06 -3.54 9.95
CA PRO A 315 -20.78 -3.01 9.50
C PRO A 315 -19.87 -4.12 8.97
N ASP A 316 -18.89 -3.76 8.15
CA ASP A 316 -17.95 -4.73 7.60
C ASP A 316 -17.24 -5.52 8.70
N ASN A 317 -17.04 -6.82 8.43
CA ASN A 317 -16.47 -7.82 9.34
C ASN A 317 -17.38 -8.24 10.52
N THR A 318 -18.67 -7.92 10.52
CA THR A 318 -19.61 -8.42 11.53
C THR A 318 -19.64 -9.95 11.54
N SER A 319 -19.57 -10.54 12.73
CA SER A 319 -19.57 -12.00 12.91
C SER A 319 -20.98 -12.59 13.05
N PHE A 320 -21.22 -13.73 12.42
CA PHE A 320 -22.47 -14.50 12.49
C PHE A 320 -22.19 -15.97 12.75
N GLN A 321 -23.17 -16.68 13.30
CA GLN A 321 -23.15 -18.13 13.39
C GLN A 321 -23.46 -18.78 12.04
N PRO A 322 -23.00 -20.02 11.79
CA PRO A 322 -23.34 -20.76 10.59
C PRO A 322 -24.84 -20.81 10.32
N GLY A 323 -25.26 -20.38 9.14
CA GLY A 323 -26.67 -20.39 8.73
C GLY A 323 -27.55 -19.32 9.39
N GLU A 324 -27.00 -18.41 10.19
CA GLU A 324 -27.75 -17.30 10.80
C GLU A 324 -28.28 -16.35 9.72
N THR A 325 -29.52 -15.88 9.87
CA THR A 325 -30.11 -14.89 8.96
C THR A 325 -29.96 -13.49 9.52
N PHE A 326 -29.63 -12.54 8.65
CA PHE A 326 -29.42 -11.15 9.05
C PHE A 326 -29.94 -10.18 7.99
N LYS A 327 -30.21 -8.94 8.42
CA LYS A 327 -30.67 -7.86 7.55
C LYS A 327 -29.57 -6.84 7.36
N LYS A 328 -29.00 -6.76 6.15
CA LYS A 328 -28.05 -5.73 5.75
C LYS A 328 -28.79 -4.50 5.26
N THR A 329 -28.38 -3.31 5.69
CA THR A 329 -28.96 -2.03 5.27
C THR A 329 -27.85 -1.05 4.95
N TRP A 330 -27.90 -0.48 3.75
CA TRP A 330 -26.99 0.58 3.31
C TRP A 330 -27.75 1.88 3.18
N ARG A 331 -27.10 3.00 3.51
CA ARG A 331 -27.56 4.34 3.12
C ARG A 331 -26.84 4.76 1.85
N LEU A 332 -27.61 5.05 0.81
CA LEU A 332 -27.14 5.59 -0.44
C LEU A 332 -27.71 6.99 -0.65
N GLN A 333 -26.94 7.86 -1.31
CA GLN A 333 -27.43 9.15 -1.79
C GLN A 333 -27.57 9.10 -3.32
N ASN A 334 -28.68 9.60 -3.85
CA ASN A 334 -28.84 9.83 -5.27
C ASN A 334 -28.06 11.10 -5.65
N ILE A 335 -26.88 10.96 -6.24
CA ILE A 335 -26.09 12.09 -6.72
C ILE A 335 -26.14 12.23 -8.25
N GLY A 336 -27.03 11.46 -8.90
CA GLY A 336 -27.34 11.59 -10.31
C GLY A 336 -28.35 12.71 -10.56
N THR A 337 -28.79 12.82 -11.82
CA THR A 337 -29.85 13.75 -12.23
C THR A 337 -31.20 13.06 -12.44
N CYS A 338 -31.22 11.72 -12.51
CA CYS A 338 -32.46 10.95 -12.51
C CYS A 338 -33.06 10.84 -11.11
N THR A 339 -34.37 11.02 -10.99
CA THR A 339 -35.10 10.63 -9.78
C THR A 339 -35.27 9.11 -9.75
N TRP A 340 -34.88 8.45 -8.66
CA TRP A 340 -35.13 7.01 -8.51
C TRP A 340 -36.60 6.77 -8.16
N THR A 341 -37.26 5.90 -8.92
CA THR A 341 -38.67 5.52 -8.74
C THR A 341 -38.78 4.05 -8.36
N SER A 342 -40.02 3.55 -8.23
CA SER A 342 -40.32 2.14 -8.04
C SER A 342 -39.87 1.22 -9.18
N ASP A 343 -39.37 1.77 -10.29
CA ASP A 343 -38.86 1.01 -11.43
C ASP A 343 -37.36 0.70 -11.32
N TYR A 344 -36.68 1.28 -10.33
CA TYR A 344 -35.28 0.98 -10.03
C TYR A 344 -35.17 -0.31 -9.21
N ARG A 345 -34.05 -1.02 -9.36
CA ARG A 345 -33.78 -2.26 -8.63
C ARG A 345 -32.43 -2.21 -7.93
N LEU A 346 -32.34 -2.77 -6.73
CA LEU A 346 -31.08 -3.27 -6.19
C LEU A 346 -30.79 -4.61 -6.89
N VAL A 347 -29.57 -4.81 -7.35
CA VAL A 347 -29.15 -6.06 -8.02
C VAL A 347 -27.93 -6.64 -7.31
N PHE A 348 -27.97 -7.94 -7.07
CA PHE A 348 -26.77 -8.68 -6.71
C PHE A 348 -25.90 -8.83 -7.95
N GLN A 349 -24.61 -8.47 -7.84
CA GLN A 349 -23.70 -8.39 -8.97
C GLN A 349 -22.71 -9.57 -9.00
N SER A 350 -22.03 -9.84 -7.88
CA SER A 350 -20.95 -10.85 -7.80
C SER A 350 -20.57 -11.14 -6.34
N GLY A 351 -19.68 -12.13 -6.14
CA GLY A 351 -19.19 -12.55 -4.82
C GLY A 351 -20.06 -13.62 -4.17
N ASP A 352 -20.05 -13.66 -2.85
CA ASP A 352 -20.84 -14.57 -2.03
C ASP A 352 -22.28 -14.07 -1.94
N ALA A 353 -23.19 -14.79 -2.59
CA ALA A 353 -24.59 -14.38 -2.65
C ALA A 353 -25.26 -14.35 -1.28
N MET A 354 -24.89 -15.24 -0.35
CA MET A 354 -25.49 -15.32 0.99
C MET A 354 -27.04 -15.35 0.97
N GLY A 355 -27.62 -16.00 -0.05
CA GLY A 355 -29.07 -16.03 -0.27
C GLY A 355 -29.69 -14.75 -0.83
N ALA A 356 -28.88 -13.78 -1.27
CA ALA A 356 -29.34 -12.56 -1.92
C ALA A 356 -30.16 -12.89 -3.17
N PRO A 357 -31.36 -12.30 -3.33
CA PRO A 357 -32.08 -12.37 -4.60
C PRO A 357 -31.31 -11.63 -5.70
N ALA A 358 -31.41 -12.12 -6.94
CA ALA A 358 -30.74 -11.51 -8.09
C ALA A 358 -31.12 -10.03 -8.30
N ALA A 359 -32.37 -9.65 -7.99
CA ALA A 359 -32.83 -8.27 -7.99
C ALA A 359 -34.04 -8.07 -7.07
N ILE A 360 -34.12 -6.90 -6.41
CA ILE A 360 -35.32 -6.45 -5.66
C ILE A 360 -35.67 -5.00 -6.00
N PRO A 361 -36.92 -4.55 -5.79
CA PRO A 361 -37.29 -3.14 -5.86
C PRO A 361 -36.35 -2.27 -5.00
N LEU A 362 -35.84 -1.18 -5.57
CA LEU A 362 -34.96 -0.27 -4.84
C LEU A 362 -35.75 0.58 -3.82
N THR A 363 -36.96 0.98 -4.16
CA THR A 363 -37.80 1.84 -3.33
C THR A 363 -39.27 1.72 -3.76
N ASN A 364 -40.21 1.98 -2.87
CA ASN A 364 -41.63 2.13 -3.20
C ASN A 364 -42.06 3.61 -3.34
N ALA A 365 -41.14 4.53 -3.06
CA ALA A 365 -41.32 5.98 -3.14
C ALA A 365 -40.28 6.61 -4.07
N SER A 366 -40.48 7.87 -4.44
CA SER A 366 -39.55 8.63 -5.26
C SER A 366 -38.37 9.15 -4.42
N VAL A 367 -37.13 8.99 -4.91
CA VAL A 367 -35.91 9.56 -4.32
C VAL A 367 -35.30 10.56 -5.30
N PRO A 368 -35.49 11.88 -5.09
CA PRO A 368 -34.97 12.91 -6.00
C PRO A 368 -33.43 12.99 -5.93
N PRO A 369 -32.79 13.68 -6.89
CA PRO A 369 -31.39 14.08 -6.77
C PRO A 369 -31.08 14.74 -5.42
N ASN A 370 -29.91 14.43 -4.87
CA ASN A 370 -29.42 14.69 -3.51
C ASN A 370 -30.20 14.01 -2.37
N GLY A 371 -31.25 13.25 -2.66
CA GLY A 371 -32.01 12.49 -1.66
C GLY A 371 -31.25 11.26 -1.16
N ASN A 372 -31.49 10.90 0.10
CA ASN A 372 -30.95 9.68 0.72
C ASN A 372 -31.98 8.54 0.70
N LEU A 373 -31.49 7.31 0.61
CA LEU A 373 -32.28 6.09 0.65
C LEU A 373 -31.57 5.04 1.51
N ASP A 374 -32.30 4.48 2.47
CA ASP A 374 -31.86 3.28 3.18
C ASP A 374 -32.47 2.06 2.49
N ILE A 375 -31.61 1.22 1.91
CA ILE A 375 -32.00 0.00 1.21
C ILE A 375 -31.56 -1.22 2.00
N SER A 376 -32.46 -2.17 2.21
CA SER A 376 -32.18 -3.40 2.96
C SER A 376 -32.34 -4.67 2.13
N VAL A 377 -31.53 -5.67 2.46
CA VAL A 377 -31.65 -7.05 1.95
C VAL A 377 -31.51 -8.03 3.11
N ASN A 378 -32.32 -9.10 3.11
CA ASN A 378 -32.18 -10.20 4.06
C ASN A 378 -31.23 -11.24 3.47
N LEU A 379 -30.22 -11.63 4.23
CA LEU A 379 -29.16 -12.55 3.85
C LEU A 379 -29.06 -13.68 4.88
N LYS A 380 -28.36 -14.75 4.51
CA LYS A 380 -28.06 -15.90 5.35
C LYS A 380 -26.55 -16.18 5.32
N ALA A 381 -25.94 -16.18 6.49
CA ALA A 381 -24.56 -16.59 6.67
C ALA A 381 -24.33 -18.01 6.12
N PRO A 382 -23.24 -18.26 5.39
CA PRO A 382 -22.86 -19.61 4.95
C PRO A 382 -22.66 -20.58 6.12
N ALA A 383 -22.63 -21.88 5.82
CA ALA A 383 -22.50 -22.92 6.84
C ALA A 383 -21.05 -23.11 7.31
N ASP A 384 -20.09 -22.83 6.43
CA ASP A 384 -18.67 -22.99 6.74
C ASP A 384 -18.12 -21.71 7.38
N PRO A 385 -17.24 -21.82 8.38
CA PRO A 385 -16.53 -20.65 8.92
C PRO A 385 -15.63 -20.00 7.86
N GLY A 386 -15.60 -18.67 7.83
CA GLY A 386 -14.82 -17.92 6.84
C GLY A 386 -15.28 -16.48 6.68
N SER A 387 -14.54 -15.72 5.86
CA SER A 387 -14.93 -14.37 5.45
C SER A 387 -15.70 -14.45 4.13
N TYR A 388 -16.83 -13.75 4.05
CA TYR A 388 -17.73 -13.77 2.90
C TYR A 388 -18.10 -12.36 2.47
N GLN A 389 -18.02 -12.09 1.17
CA GLN A 389 -18.27 -10.78 0.61
C GLN A 389 -19.20 -10.82 -0.59
N GLY A 390 -20.32 -10.09 -0.51
CA GLY A 390 -21.29 -9.96 -1.59
C GLY A 390 -21.32 -8.54 -2.15
N PHE A 391 -21.32 -8.39 -3.48
CA PHE A 391 -21.29 -7.10 -4.18
C PHE A 391 -22.64 -6.78 -4.84
N PHE A 392 -23.08 -5.54 -4.69
CA PHE A 392 -24.38 -5.04 -5.15
C PHE A 392 -24.25 -3.78 -5.99
N LYS A 393 -25.17 -3.62 -6.94
CA LYS A 393 -25.33 -2.45 -7.79
C LYS A 393 -26.80 -2.05 -7.88
N LEU A 394 -27.08 -0.92 -8.53
CA LEU A 394 -28.41 -0.46 -8.86
C LEU A 394 -28.70 -0.71 -10.35
N ARG A 395 -29.96 -0.91 -10.69
CA ARG A 395 -30.42 -1.03 -12.07
C ARG A 395 -31.56 -0.07 -12.33
N ALA A 396 -31.39 0.76 -13.35
CA ALA A 396 -32.39 1.69 -13.85
C ALA A 396 -33.45 0.98 -14.73
N PRO A 397 -34.58 1.65 -15.03
CA PRO A 397 -35.54 1.16 -16.01
C PRO A 397 -34.86 0.97 -17.38
N GLY A 398 -35.17 -0.12 -18.08
CA GLY A 398 -34.49 -0.47 -19.35
C GLY A 398 -33.15 -1.20 -19.19
N SER A 399 -32.92 -1.82 -18.03
CA SER A 399 -31.82 -2.76 -17.75
C SER A 399 -30.42 -2.17 -17.58
N PHE A 400 -30.27 -0.84 -17.58
CA PHE A 400 -28.98 -0.19 -17.34
C PHE A 400 -28.53 -0.36 -15.88
N ILE A 401 -27.37 -0.97 -15.65
CA ILE A 401 -26.79 -1.17 -14.31
C ILE A 401 -25.78 -0.06 -14.01
N PHE A 402 -25.87 0.52 -12.83
CA PHE A 402 -24.98 1.55 -12.31
C PHE A 402 -24.71 1.32 -10.83
N GLY A 403 -23.72 2.00 -10.29
CA GLY A 403 -23.19 1.80 -8.95
C GLY A 403 -22.93 3.12 -8.25
N ILE A 404 -22.00 3.07 -7.31
CA ILE A 404 -21.62 4.24 -6.51
C ILE A 404 -20.49 5.04 -7.16
N GLN A 405 -20.18 6.20 -6.56
CA GLN A 405 -19.04 7.04 -6.88
C GLN A 405 -17.73 6.24 -7.07
N PRO A 406 -16.81 6.77 -7.89
CA PRO A 406 -16.84 8.10 -8.49
C PRO A 406 -17.58 8.19 -9.84
N ASN A 407 -17.77 7.09 -10.56
CA ASN A 407 -18.30 7.09 -11.94
C ASN A 407 -19.55 6.22 -12.15
N GLY A 408 -20.10 5.63 -11.09
CA GLY A 408 -21.28 4.77 -11.19
C GLY A 408 -20.95 3.38 -11.70
N SER A 409 -19.68 2.98 -11.68
CA SER A 409 -19.25 1.62 -12.01
C SER A 409 -18.91 0.79 -10.78
N ASN A 410 -18.69 1.41 -9.62
CA ASN A 410 -18.31 0.71 -8.39
C ASN A 410 -19.52 0.02 -7.74
N ALA A 411 -19.35 -1.22 -7.31
CA ALA A 411 -20.32 -1.87 -6.43
C ALA A 411 -20.16 -1.35 -5.00
N PHE A 412 -21.22 -1.50 -4.21
CA PHE A 412 -21.16 -1.47 -2.74
C PHE A 412 -21.37 -2.89 -2.23
N TRP A 413 -20.95 -3.19 -1.00
CA TRP A 413 -20.83 -4.58 -0.57
C TRP A 413 -21.33 -4.83 0.85
N VAL A 414 -21.44 -6.11 1.16
CA VAL A 414 -21.55 -6.64 2.52
C VAL A 414 -20.35 -7.56 2.74
N LEU A 415 -19.64 -7.36 3.84
CA LEU A 415 -18.53 -8.21 4.28
C LEU A 415 -18.82 -8.73 5.69
N ILE A 416 -18.91 -10.05 5.85
CA ILE A 416 -19.18 -10.71 7.14
C ILE A 416 -18.17 -11.81 7.42
N ASN A 417 -18.10 -12.22 8.69
CA ASN A 417 -17.33 -13.38 9.12
C ASN A 417 -18.29 -14.44 9.70
N VAL A 418 -18.21 -15.68 9.24
CA VAL A 418 -18.87 -16.81 9.90
C VAL A 418 -17.88 -17.44 10.87
N VAL A 419 -18.23 -17.43 12.16
CA VAL A 419 -17.36 -17.98 13.21
C VAL A 419 -17.79 -19.41 13.53
N SER A 420 -16.83 -20.30 13.79
CA SER A 420 -17.16 -21.64 14.27
C SER A 420 -17.91 -21.54 15.60
N PRO A 421 -18.95 -22.37 15.84
CA PRO A 421 -19.43 -22.58 17.20
C PRO A 421 -18.24 -23.07 18.02
N GLU A 422 -18.01 -22.44 19.16
CA GLU A 422 -17.00 -22.89 20.12
C GLU A 422 -17.42 -24.30 20.56
N GLU A 423 -16.60 -25.30 20.26
CA GLU A 423 -16.79 -26.65 20.79
C GLU A 423 -16.63 -26.52 22.32
N PRO A 424 -17.62 -26.92 23.14
CA PRO A 424 -17.49 -26.81 24.58
C PRO A 424 -16.24 -27.57 25.01
N GLU A 425 -15.29 -26.88 25.67
CA GLU A 425 -14.06 -27.49 26.15
C GLU A 425 -14.38 -28.80 26.88
N GLU A 426 -13.96 -29.94 26.32
CA GLU A 426 -13.93 -31.18 27.10
C GLU A 426 -13.03 -30.93 28.32
N PRO A 427 -13.47 -31.29 29.54
CA PRO A 427 -12.67 -31.05 30.73
C PRO A 427 -11.34 -31.80 30.59
N ALA A 428 -10.23 -31.05 30.64
CA ALA A 428 -8.89 -31.57 30.54
C ALA A 428 -8.69 -32.74 31.54
N LEU A 429 -8.39 -33.93 31.01
CA LEU A 429 -7.98 -35.06 31.83
C LEU A 429 -6.64 -34.72 32.51
N GLU A 430 -6.64 -34.66 33.84
CA GLU A 430 -5.43 -34.51 34.66
C GLU A 430 -4.43 -35.62 34.31
N ILE A 431 -3.30 -35.26 33.72
CA ILE A 431 -2.20 -36.18 33.46
C ILE A 431 -1.29 -36.20 34.69
N THR A 432 -1.39 -37.24 35.53
CA THR A 432 -0.40 -37.51 36.56
C THR A 432 0.93 -37.97 35.92
N PRO A 433 2.09 -37.39 36.29
CA PRO A 433 3.36 -37.76 35.67
C PRO A 433 3.86 -39.10 36.22
N HIS A 434 4.05 -40.09 35.35
CA HIS A 434 4.88 -41.26 35.63
C HIS A 434 6.28 -41.06 35.03
N ILE A 435 7.27 -41.03 35.92
CA ILE A 435 8.70 -40.93 35.63
C ILE A 435 9.17 -42.19 34.90
N ILE A 436 9.72 -42.04 33.69
CA ILE A 436 10.47 -43.10 33.00
C ILE A 436 11.97 -42.81 33.12
N LEU A 437 12.67 -43.63 33.92
CA LEU A 437 14.13 -43.66 34.04
C LEU A 437 14.75 -44.33 32.81
N THR A 438 15.51 -43.57 32.01
CA THR A 438 16.33 -44.14 30.92
C THR A 438 17.72 -44.51 31.45
N LEU A 439 18.04 -45.80 31.47
CA LEU A 439 19.36 -46.34 31.80
C LEU A 439 20.38 -46.06 30.66
N LYS A 440 21.42 -45.26 30.94
CA LYS A 440 22.61 -45.13 30.09
C LYS A 440 23.54 -46.33 30.30
N LYS A 441 23.87 -47.02 29.19
CA LYS A 441 24.79 -48.15 29.09
C LYS A 441 26.25 -47.67 29.33
N PRO A 442 27.08 -48.35 30.15
CA PRO A 442 28.47 -47.94 30.35
C PRO A 442 29.39 -48.45 29.23
N LEU A 443 30.35 -47.62 28.85
CA LEU A 443 31.41 -47.89 27.88
C LEU A 443 32.54 -48.67 28.59
N LEU A 444 32.82 -49.91 28.17
CA LEU A 444 34.00 -50.65 28.62
C LEU A 444 35.25 -50.14 27.88
N THR A 445 36.25 -49.67 28.63
CA THR A 445 37.60 -49.39 28.10
C THR A 445 38.51 -50.55 28.45
N LEU A 446 39.12 -51.14 27.42
CA LEU A 446 40.06 -52.25 27.49
C LEU A 446 41.40 -51.76 28.07
N ILE A 447 41.90 -52.39 29.13
CA ILE A 447 43.30 -52.27 29.57
C ILE A 447 43.92 -53.67 29.51
N ALA A 448 44.92 -53.84 28.65
CA ALA A 448 45.76 -55.02 28.61
C ALA A 448 46.98 -54.82 29.54
N PRO A 449 47.37 -55.80 30.36
CA PRO A 449 48.70 -55.85 30.97
C PRO A 449 49.65 -56.78 30.17
N PRO A 450 50.98 -56.73 30.41
CA PRO A 450 51.98 -57.47 29.64
C PRO A 450 51.88 -58.99 29.72
#